data_AF-A0A7L3CNF7-F1
#
_entry.id   AF-A0A7L3CNF7-F1
#
_cell.length_a   1.000
_cell.length_b   1.000
_cell.length_c   1.000
_cell.angle_alpha   90.00
_cell.angle_beta   90.00
_cell.angle_gamma   90.00
#
_symmetry.space_group_name_H-M   'P 1'
#
loop_
_entity.id
_entity.type
_entity.pdbx_description
1 polymer ?
#
loop_
_entity_poly.entity_id
_entity_poly.type
_entity_poly.pdbx_seq_one_letter_code
_entity_poly.pdbx_strand_id
1 'polypeptide(L)'
;GDPSPFSGESLLRRLRCQRVLARRDGVFQPAVVKQLRRGEDLGVQFAGERGLTYFEKCFSGGGDPPAVVLDATPPAGALGVGTPVCARLDPAETLYREGTVVEVSAKPPSYRVRFAPPPAAP
;
A
#
# COMPACT_ATOMS: atom_id res chain seq x y z
N GLY A 1 28.04 5.34 -16.65
CA GLY A 1 26.78 5.76 -16.00
C GLY A 1 26.22 4.53 -15.34
N ASP A 2 26.26 4.48 -14.02
CA ASP A 2 25.73 3.37 -13.23
C ASP A 2 24.20 3.41 -13.32
N PRO A 3 23.50 2.32 -13.70
CA PRO A 3 22.05 2.31 -13.67
C PRO A 3 21.62 2.23 -12.21
N SER A 4 21.14 3.36 -11.68
CA SER A 4 20.52 3.43 -10.36
C SER A 4 19.59 2.22 -10.16
N PRO A 5 19.74 1.44 -9.08
CA PRO A 5 19.00 0.18 -8.88
C PRO A 5 17.47 0.36 -8.71
N PHE A 6 16.99 1.60 -8.81
CA PHE A 6 15.59 2.01 -8.78
C PHE A 6 15.08 2.51 -10.14
N SER A 7 15.71 2.10 -11.25
CA SER A 7 15.13 2.33 -12.58
C SER A 7 13.73 1.70 -12.60
N GLY A 8 12.70 2.50 -12.93
CA GLY A 8 11.30 2.12 -12.83
C GLY A 8 11.04 0.72 -13.39
N GLU A 9 11.66 0.35 -14.51
CA GLU A 9 11.55 -0.99 -15.11
C GLU A 9 11.92 -2.18 -14.20
N SER A 10 12.92 -2.03 -13.33
CA SER A 10 13.33 -3.08 -12.38
C SER A 10 12.32 -3.23 -11.25
N LEU A 11 11.76 -2.12 -10.77
CA LEU A 11 10.65 -2.12 -9.82
C LEU A 11 9.39 -2.72 -10.47
N LEU A 12 9.08 -2.31 -11.70
CA LEU A 12 7.95 -2.77 -12.52
C LEU A 12 7.99 -4.29 -12.76
N ARG A 13 9.17 -4.85 -13.06
CA ARG A 13 9.34 -6.30 -13.18
C ARG A 13 9.11 -7.05 -11.86
N ARG A 14 9.55 -6.48 -10.74
CA ARG A 14 9.33 -7.06 -9.39
C ARG A 14 7.88 -6.96 -8.95
N LEU A 15 7.16 -5.93 -9.39
CA LEU A 15 5.77 -5.72 -9.01
C LEU A 15 4.79 -6.59 -9.79
N ARG A 16 5.15 -7.12 -10.96
CA ARG A 16 4.25 -7.99 -11.73
C ARG A 16 3.91 -9.27 -10.93
N CYS A 17 2.62 -9.56 -10.76
CA CYS A 17 2.11 -10.64 -9.90
C CYS A 17 2.38 -10.45 -8.39
N GLN A 18 2.84 -9.27 -7.95
CA GLN A 18 2.98 -8.94 -6.54
C GLN A 18 1.62 -8.67 -5.90
N ARG A 19 1.45 -9.10 -4.65
CA ARG A 19 0.32 -8.71 -3.82
C ARG A 19 0.53 -7.30 -3.30
N VAL A 20 -0.50 -6.48 -3.46
CA VAL A 20 -0.52 -5.06 -3.09
C VAL A 20 -1.84 -4.74 -2.41
N LEU A 21 -1.88 -3.65 -1.66
CA LEU A 21 -3.12 -3.07 -1.19
C LEU A 21 -3.38 -1.82 -2.03
N ALA A 22 -4.53 -1.78 -2.68
CA ALA A 22 -4.92 -0.66 -3.52
C ALA A 22 -6.06 0.13 -2.86
N ARG A 23 -5.95 1.46 -2.89
CA ARG A 23 -6.91 2.37 -2.28
C ARG A 23 -8.16 2.46 -3.15
N ARG A 24 -9.32 2.24 -2.55
CA ARG A 24 -10.64 2.31 -3.14
C ARG A 24 -11.61 2.84 -2.10
N ASP A 25 -12.37 3.88 -2.44
CA ASP A 25 -13.37 4.49 -1.55
C ASP A 25 -12.82 4.87 -0.16
N GLY A 26 -11.56 5.31 -0.10
CA GLY A 26 -10.90 5.72 1.15
C GLY A 26 -10.34 4.58 2.02
N VAL A 27 -10.47 3.33 1.60
CA VAL A 27 -9.86 2.15 2.25
C VAL A 27 -8.94 1.41 1.30
N PHE A 28 -7.99 0.67 1.83
CA PHE A 28 -7.07 -0.17 1.07
C PHE A 28 -7.57 -1.60 1.07
N GLN A 29 -7.63 -2.23 -0.11
CA GLN A 29 -8.09 -3.60 -0.29
C GLN A 29 -7.03 -4.46 -0.98
N PRO A 30 -6.92 -5.76 -0.66
CA PRO A 30 -6.00 -6.66 -1.31
C PRO A 30 -6.27 -6.74 -2.80
N ALA A 31 -5.19 -6.54 -3.54
CA ALA A 31 -5.17 -6.65 -4.98
C ALA A 31 -3.87 -7.33 -5.44
N VAL A 32 -3.86 -7.76 -6.69
CA VAL A 32 -2.68 -8.32 -7.34
C VAL A 32 -2.38 -7.47 -8.56
N VAL A 33 -1.14 -7.04 -8.69
CA VAL A 33 -0.69 -6.36 -9.90
C VAL A 33 -0.72 -7.34 -11.07
N LYS A 34 -1.52 -7.04 -12.08
CA LYS A 34 -1.62 -7.85 -13.31
C LYS A 34 -1.03 -7.16 -14.51
N GLN A 35 -1.15 -5.84 -14.56
CA GLN A 35 -0.76 -5.05 -15.72
C GLN A 35 -0.03 -3.78 -15.30
N LEU A 36 0.91 -3.36 -16.13
CA LEU A 36 1.65 -2.12 -16.01
C LEU A 36 1.61 -1.44 -17.38
N ARG A 37 1.22 -0.17 -17.42
CA ARG A 37 1.15 0.61 -18.68
C ARG A 37 2.33 1.57 -18.80
N ARG A 38 2.56 2.04 -20.03
CA ARG A 38 3.53 3.10 -20.33
C ARG A 38 2.98 4.39 -19.71
N GLY A 39 3.73 4.99 -18.77
CA GLY A 39 3.27 6.17 -18.03
C GLY A 39 3.11 5.96 -16.51
N GLU A 40 3.69 4.88 -15.95
CA GLU A 40 3.63 4.58 -14.50
C GLU A 40 2.24 4.14 -13.98
N ASP A 41 1.31 3.80 -14.88
CA ASP A 41 -0.01 3.32 -14.47
C ASP A 41 0.02 1.83 -14.09
N LEU A 42 -0.60 1.51 -12.96
CA LEU A 42 -0.67 0.17 -12.37
C LEU A 42 -2.08 -0.41 -12.49
N GLY A 43 -2.21 -1.47 -13.29
CA GLY A 43 -3.43 -2.28 -13.38
C GLY A 43 -3.41 -3.39 -12.34
N VAL A 44 -4.27 -3.28 -11.33
CA VAL A 44 -4.43 -4.26 -10.25
C VAL A 44 -5.78 -4.95 -10.35
N GLN A 45 -5.83 -6.20 -9.91
CA GLN A 45 -7.06 -6.97 -9.77
C GLN A 45 -7.37 -7.13 -8.29
N PHE A 46 -8.49 -6.60 -7.82
CA PHE A 46 -8.95 -6.80 -6.45
C PHE A 46 -9.31 -8.26 -6.19
N ALA A 47 -9.11 -8.72 -4.95
CA ALA A 47 -9.50 -10.06 -4.55
C ALA A 47 -11.01 -10.26 -4.70
N GLY A 48 -11.42 -11.30 -5.45
CA GLY A 48 -12.83 -11.57 -5.76
C GLY A 48 -13.36 -10.89 -7.02
N GLU A 49 -12.58 -10.00 -7.64
CA GLU A 49 -12.96 -9.35 -8.90
C GLU A 49 -12.28 -9.98 -10.12
N ARG A 50 -12.99 -9.97 -11.26
CA ARG A 50 -12.43 -10.35 -12.56
C ARG A 50 -11.84 -9.16 -13.34
N GLY A 51 -12.27 -7.95 -13.00
CA GLY A 51 -11.84 -6.71 -13.65
C GLY A 51 -10.44 -6.26 -13.20
N LEU A 52 -9.82 -5.43 -14.03
CA LEU A 52 -8.62 -4.68 -13.68
C LEU A 52 -9.01 -3.23 -13.38
N THR A 53 -8.55 -2.72 -12.25
CA THR A 53 -8.60 -1.30 -11.90
C THR A 53 -7.23 -0.69 -12.16
N TYR A 54 -7.20 0.44 -12.85
CA TYR A 54 -5.96 1.12 -13.20
C TYR A 54 -5.76 2.33 -12.31
N PHE A 55 -4.58 2.42 -11.71
CA PHE A 55 -4.11 3.54 -10.91
C PHE A 55 -3.08 4.31 -11.70
N GLU A 56 -3.41 5.54 -12.08
CA GLU A 56 -2.51 6.41 -12.83
C GLU A 56 -1.46 7.02 -11.91
N LYS A 57 -0.26 7.28 -12.43
CA LYS A 57 0.81 8.03 -11.73
C LYS A 57 1.18 7.48 -10.35
N CYS A 58 1.07 6.16 -10.16
CA CYS A 58 1.26 5.53 -8.85
C CYS A 58 2.69 5.69 -8.29
N PHE A 59 3.66 6.00 -9.17
CA PHE A 59 5.07 6.24 -8.83
C PHE A 59 5.49 7.71 -9.01
N SER A 60 4.60 8.56 -9.55
CA SER A 60 4.90 9.98 -9.72
C SER A 60 4.71 10.67 -8.37
N GLY A 61 5.82 10.97 -7.69
CA GLY A 61 5.88 11.52 -6.33
C GLY A 61 5.33 12.94 -6.13
N GLY A 62 4.14 13.24 -6.66
CA GLY A 62 3.32 14.36 -6.21
C GLY A 62 2.78 14.05 -4.82
N GLY A 63 2.66 15.05 -3.95
CA GLY A 63 2.33 14.91 -2.53
C GLY A 63 0.95 14.34 -2.16
N ASP A 64 0.33 13.58 -3.05
CA ASP A 64 -0.84 12.75 -2.75
C ASP A 64 -0.39 11.44 -2.08
N PRO A 65 -1.13 10.93 -1.08
CA PRO A 65 -0.84 9.62 -0.49
C PRO A 65 -0.82 8.51 -1.56
N PRO A 66 0.06 7.51 -1.42
CA PRO A 66 0.21 6.46 -2.42
C PRO A 66 -1.09 5.68 -2.59
N ALA A 67 -1.64 5.68 -3.80
CA ALA A 67 -2.86 4.94 -4.12
C ALA A 67 -2.67 3.41 -4.00
N VAL A 68 -1.43 2.92 -4.07
CA VAL A 68 -1.11 1.50 -3.94
C VAL A 68 0.11 1.31 -3.04
N VAL A 69 -0.01 0.43 -2.05
CA VAL A 69 1.06 0.05 -1.13
C VAL A 69 1.36 -1.44 -1.22
N LEU A 70 2.58 -1.85 -0.83
CA LEU A 70 2.94 -3.25 -0.82
C LEU A 70 2.19 -4.00 0.30
N ASP A 71 1.62 -5.16 -0.03
CA ASP A 71 1.03 -6.07 0.96
C ASP A 71 2.14 -6.90 1.61
N ALA A 72 3.01 -6.21 2.36
CA ALA A 72 4.15 -6.79 3.06
C ALA A 72 4.14 -6.34 4.51
N THR A 73 4.15 -7.30 5.43
CA THR A 73 4.30 -7.02 6.85
C THR A 73 5.73 -6.55 7.13
N PRO A 74 5.92 -5.35 7.69
CA PRO A 74 7.25 -4.89 8.05
C PRO A 74 7.85 -5.78 9.15
N PRO A 75 9.18 -6.01 9.14
CA PRO A 75 9.83 -6.84 10.16
C PRO A 75 9.70 -6.22 11.57
N ALA A 76 9.78 -7.06 12.60
CA ALA A 76 9.72 -6.60 13.98
C ALA A 76 10.84 -5.59 14.28
N GLY A 77 10.50 -4.43 14.82
CA GLY A 77 11.44 -3.34 15.09
C GLY A 77 11.75 -2.42 13.91
N ALA A 78 11.15 -2.66 12.73
CA ALA A 78 11.31 -1.76 11.59
C ALA A 78 10.41 -0.52 11.64
N LEU A 79 9.37 -0.54 12.50
CA LEU A 79 8.44 0.57 12.67
C LEU A 79 8.72 1.30 13.98
N GLY A 80 8.73 2.62 13.92
CA GLY A 80 8.82 3.52 15.09
C GLY A 80 7.52 4.28 15.33
N VAL A 81 7.43 4.96 16.47
CA VAL A 81 6.33 5.92 16.70
C VAL A 81 6.44 7.05 15.68
N GLY A 82 5.32 7.44 15.08
CA GLY A 82 5.25 8.42 13.99
C GLY A 82 5.37 7.81 12.59
N THR A 83 5.67 6.51 12.45
CA THR A 83 5.77 5.88 11.13
C THR A 83 4.37 5.75 10.48
N PRO A 84 4.19 6.24 9.24
CA PRO A 84 2.95 6.03 8.50
C PRO A 84 2.85 4.58 8.01
N VAL A 85 1.71 3.95 8.26
CA VAL A 85 1.47 2.54 7.94
C VAL A 85 0.05 2.34 7.41
N CYS A 86 -0.14 1.32 6.57
CA CYS A 86 -1.46 0.77 6.31
C CYS A 86 -1.73 -0.37 7.28
N ALA A 87 -2.71 -0.20 8.16
CA ALA A 87 -3.09 -1.22 9.13
C ALA A 87 -4.48 -1.76 8.84
N ARG A 88 -4.68 -3.04 9.15
CA ARG A 88 -5.95 -3.73 8.98
C ARG A 88 -6.97 -3.21 9.99
N LEU A 89 -8.18 -2.94 9.53
CA LEU A 89 -9.26 -2.40 10.36
C LEU A 89 -9.91 -3.44 11.25
N ASP A 90 -10.24 -4.58 10.66
CA ASP A 90 -10.89 -5.67 11.35
C ASP A 90 -10.16 -6.98 11.05
N PRO A 91 -9.89 -7.83 12.06
CA PRO A 91 -9.26 -9.12 11.83
C PRO A 91 -10.09 -10.09 10.97
N ALA A 92 -11.42 -9.93 10.92
CA ALA A 92 -12.34 -10.71 10.10
C ALA A 92 -12.46 -10.18 8.67
N GLU A 93 -12.08 -8.92 8.43
CA GLU A 93 -12.11 -8.31 7.12
C GLU A 93 -10.71 -8.22 6.50
N THR A 94 -10.67 -7.93 5.21
CA THR A 94 -9.43 -7.61 4.48
C THR A 94 -9.37 -6.13 4.11
N LEU A 95 -9.94 -5.26 4.95
CA LEU A 95 -9.89 -3.81 4.76
C LEU A 95 -8.76 -3.20 5.57
N TYR A 96 -8.02 -2.30 4.92
CA TYR A 96 -6.87 -1.61 5.48
C TYR A 96 -7.10 -0.11 5.41
N ARG A 97 -6.47 0.65 6.30
CA ARG A 97 -6.53 2.10 6.28
C ARG A 97 -5.19 2.67 6.71
N GLU A 98 -4.90 3.85 6.18
CA GLU A 98 -3.77 4.63 6.62
C GLU A 98 -3.91 5.00 8.10
N GLY A 99 -2.79 4.87 8.79
CA GLY A 99 -2.65 5.29 10.16
C GLY A 99 -1.20 5.58 10.48
N THR A 100 -0.99 6.02 11.70
CA THR A 100 0.32 6.33 12.23
C THR A 100 0.55 5.45 13.45
N VAL A 101 1.72 4.83 13.52
CA VAL A 101 2.12 4.09 14.71
C VAL A 101 2.25 5.08 15.86
N VAL A 102 1.46 4.91 16.92
CA VAL A 102 1.50 5.75 18.12
C VAL A 102 2.22 5.08 19.28
N GLU A 103 2.36 3.76 19.24
CA GLU A 103 2.99 2.98 20.29
C GLU A 103 3.65 1.74 19.70
N VAL A 104 4.82 1.38 20.22
CA VAL A 104 5.55 0.16 19.86
C VAL A 104 5.89 -0.58 21.15
N SER A 105 5.42 -1.82 21.27
CA SER A 105 5.81 -2.73 22.34
C SER A 105 6.74 -3.80 21.78
N ALA A 106 7.78 -4.17 22.52
CA ALA A 106 8.76 -5.15 22.08
C ALA A 106 8.53 -6.57 22.62
N LYS A 107 7.66 -6.74 23.63
CA LYS A 107 7.47 -8.01 24.35
C LYS A 107 5.99 -8.23 24.77
N PRO A 108 5.17 -8.93 23.96
CA PRO A 108 5.43 -9.35 22.58
C PRO A 108 5.50 -8.15 21.61
N PRO A 109 6.10 -8.30 20.42
CA PRO A 109 6.11 -7.24 19.41
C PRO A 109 4.68 -6.88 19.02
N SER A 110 4.24 -5.67 19.38
CA SER A 110 2.92 -5.14 19.03
C SER A 110 2.99 -3.66 18.73
N TYR A 111 2.09 -3.19 17.86
CA TYR A 111 2.04 -1.81 17.40
C TYR A 111 0.63 -1.29 17.60
N ARG A 112 0.52 -0.12 18.22
CA ARG A 112 -0.75 0.60 18.28
C ARG A 112 -0.76 1.61 17.14
N VAL A 113 -1.78 1.53 16.30
CA VAL A 113 -1.93 2.41 15.14
C VAL A 113 -3.13 3.32 15.38
N ARG A 114 -2.91 4.63 15.21
CA ARG A 114 -3.98 5.61 15.15
C ARG A 114 -4.35 5.81 13.70
N PHE A 115 -5.54 5.36 13.32
CA PHE A 115 -6.06 5.57 11.98
C PHE A 115 -6.34 7.05 11.72
N ALA A 116 -6.12 7.47 10.47
CA ALA A 116 -6.59 8.77 10.01
C ALA A 116 -8.13 8.83 10.13
N PRO A 117 -8.71 9.99 10.46
CA PRO A 117 -10.16 10.16 10.44
C PRO A 117 -10.69 9.81 9.04
N PRO A 118 -11.88 9.19 8.93
CA PRO A 118 -12.48 8.97 7.62
C PRO A 118 -12.62 10.31 6.89
N PRO A 119 -12.44 10.35 5.56
CA PRO A 119 -12.70 11.56 4.80
C PRO A 119 -14.12 12.04 5.12
N ALA A 120 -14.26 13.33 5.42
CA ALA A 120 -15.58 13.92 5.65
C ALA A 120 -16.44 13.63 4.42
N ALA A 121 -17.58 12.97 4.62
CA ALA A 121 -18.56 12.78 3.56
C ALA A 121 -19.00 14.17 3.05
N PRO A 122 -19.10 14.37 1.72
CA PRO A 122 -19.62 15.60 1.15
C PRO A 122 -21.11 15.82 1.49
#